data_AF-A0A0C9ZP12-F1
#
_entry.id   AF-A0A0C9ZP12-F1
#
_cell.length_a   1.000
_cell.length_b   1.000
_cell.length_c   1.000
_cell.angle_alpha   90.00
_cell.angle_beta   90.00
_cell.angle_gamma   90.00
#
_symmetry.space_group_name_H-M   'P 1'
#
loop_
_entity.id
_entity.type
_entity.pdbx_description
1 polymer ?
#
loop_
_entity_poly.entity_id
_entity_poly.type
_entity_poly.pdbx_seq_one_letter_code
_entity_poly.pdbx_strand_id
1 'polypeptide(L)' 'VKYLPPYSPDLTPIEESFSCLKAHIRRHAAEIRQQEDAVIELMEATSCVTAEKAYGWFKHAGYIFE' A
#
# COMPACT_ATOMS: atom_id res chain seq x y z
N VAL A 1 -18.95 -10.93 -1.91
CA VAL A 1 -18.51 -10.12 -0.75
C VAL A 1 -17.95 -11.07 0.29
N LYS A 2 -16.73 -10.84 0.80
CA LYS A 2 -16.16 -11.64 1.91
C LYS A 2 -16.54 -10.97 3.23
N TYR A 3 -16.98 -11.76 4.21
CA TYR A 3 -17.20 -11.24 5.56
C TYR A 3 -15.87 -10.86 6.20
N LEU A 4 -15.80 -9.65 6.75
CA LEU A 4 -14.67 -9.14 7.53
C LEU A 4 -15.20 -8.72 8.91
N PRO A 5 -14.67 -9.28 10.02
CA PRO A 5 -15.05 -8.82 11.33
C PRO A 5 -14.70 -7.33 11.52
N PRO A 6 -15.49 -6.56 12.30
CA PRO A 6 -15.15 -5.19 12.62
C PRO A 6 -13.74 -5.05 13.20
N TYR A 7 -13.05 -3.95 12.89
CA TYR A 7 -11.72 -3.64 13.42
C TYR A 7 -10.68 -4.75 13.18
N SER A 8 -10.74 -5.42 12.03
CA SER A 8 -9.76 -6.44 11.63
C SER A 8 -8.83 -5.93 10.50
N PRO A 9 -8.00 -4.90 10.75
CA PRO A 9 -7.10 -4.37 9.73
C PRO A 9 -6.09 -5.41 9.25
N ASP A 10 -5.68 -6.33 10.14
CA ASP A 10 -4.74 -7.42 9.83
C ASP A 10 -5.30 -8.41 8.78
N LEU A 11 -6.62 -8.43 8.60
CA LEU A 11 -7.30 -9.25 7.60
C LEU A 11 -7.55 -8.49 6.28
N THR A 12 -7.01 -7.28 6.13
CA THR A 12 -7.24 -6.41 4.98
C THR A 12 -5.91 -5.99 4.33
N PRO A 13 -5.46 -6.66 3.25
CA PRO A 13 -4.17 -6.38 2.60
C PRO A 13 -3.97 -4.92 2.14
N ILE A 14 -5.06 -4.17 1.95
CA ILE A 14 -4.97 -2.76 1.55
C ILE A 14 -4.30 -1.88 2.63
N GLU A 15 -4.39 -2.26 3.91
CA GLU A 15 -3.77 -1.51 5.01
C GLU A 15 -2.24 -1.51 4.92
N GLU A 16 -1.65 -2.65 4.55
CA GLU A 16 -0.21 -2.76 4.29
C GLU A 16 0.18 -1.99 3.02
N SER A 17 -0.68 -2.01 1.99
CA SER A 17 -0.46 -1.23 0.76
C SER A 17 -0.43 0.27 1.02
N PHE A 18 -1.37 0.80 1.83
CA PHE A 18 -1.37 2.20 2.23
C PHE A 18 -0.19 2.54 3.13
N SER A 19 0.21 1.62 4.01
CA SER A 19 1.40 1.80 4.84
C SER A 19 2.68 1.88 4.00
N CYS A 20 2.80 1.03 2.97
CA CYS A 20 3.89 1.09 1.98
C CYS A 20 3.90 2.42 1.22
N LEU A 21 2.75 2.85 0.69
CA LEU A 21 2.63 4.12 -0.03
C LEU A 21 2.97 5.33 0.85
N LYS A 22 2.43 5.39 2.08
CA LYS A 22 2.75 6.46 3.04
C LYS A 22 4.23 6.48 3.37
N ALA A 23 4.86 5.32 3.56
CA ALA A 23 6.30 5.24 3.81
C ALA A 23 7.12 5.74 2.63
N HIS A 24 6.73 5.39 1.40
CA HIS A 24 7.36 5.88 0.18
C HIS A 24 7.23 7.41 0.05
N ILE A 25 6.02 7.96 0.22
CA ILE A 25 5.78 9.41 0.16
C ILE A 25 6.61 10.15 1.21
N ARG A 26 6.64 9.65 2.46
CA ARG A 26 7.44 10.27 3.54
C ARG A 26 8.93 10.29 3.23
N ARG A 27 9.44 9.24 2.57
CA ARG A 27 10.85 9.13 2.19
C ARG A 27 11.21 10.14 1.09
N HIS A 28 10.34 10.36 0.12
CA HIS A 28 10.57 11.26 -1.01
C HIS A 28 9.88 12.62 -0.86
N ALA A 29 9.47 12.98 0.36
CA ALA A 29 8.59 14.14 0.60
C ALA A 29 9.22 15.49 0.19
N ALA A 30 10.55 15.58 0.09
CA ALA A 30 11.22 16.78 -0.41
C ALA A 30 11.09 16.92 -1.93
N GLU A 31 11.25 15.82 -2.67
CA GLU A 31 11.14 15.74 -4.13
C GLU A 31 9.69 15.95 -4.57
N ILE A 32 8.75 15.25 -3.94
CA ILE A 32 7.31 15.34 -4.23
C ILE A 32 6.79 16.77 -4.10
N ARG A 33 7.30 17.54 -3.12
CA ARG A 33 6.87 18.93 -2.90
C ARG A 33 7.40 19.92 -3.95
N GLN A 34 8.40 19.52 -4.74
CA GLN A 34 8.96 20.35 -5.81
C GLN A 34 8.25 20.10 -7.14
N GLN A 35 7.43 19.05 -7.25
CA GLN A 35 6.70 18.73 -8.47
C GLN A 35 5.54 19.71 -8.68
N GLU A 36 5.31 20.06 -9.95
CA GLU A 36 4.19 20.93 -10.35
C GLU A 36 2.84 20.23 -10.19
N ASP A 37 2.80 18.91 -10.40
CA ASP A 37 1.58 18.10 -10.31
C ASP A 37 1.73 17.00 -9.26
N ALA A 38 1.21 17.29 -8.07
CA ALA A 38 1.18 16.34 -6.97
C ALA A 38 0.30 15.10 -7.26
N VAL A 39 -0.67 15.17 -8.17
CA VAL A 39 -1.52 14.02 -8.51
C VAL A 39 -0.72 13.01 -9.33
N ILE A 40 0.01 13.47 -10.34
CA ILE A 40 0.89 12.60 -11.16
C ILE A 40 1.93 11.92 -10.26
N GLU A 41 2.59 12.69 -9.40
CA GLU A 41 3.60 12.15 -8.48
C GLU A 41 3.01 11.12 -7.50
N LEU A 42 1.79 11.35 -6.99
CA LEU A 42 1.10 10.35 -6.15
C LEU A 42 0.72 9.09 -6.94
N MET A 43 0.36 9.22 -8.22
CA MET A 43 0.13 8.07 -9.09
C MET A 43 1.42 7.29 -9.32
N GLU A 44 2.53 7.96 -9.58
CA GLU A 44 3.85 7.31 -9.75
C GLU A 44 4.30 6.61 -8.46
N ALA A 45 4.07 7.22 -7.29
CA ALA A 45 4.38 6.63 -6.00
C ALA A 45 3.65 5.29 -5.74
N THR A 46 2.50 5.03 -6.41
CA THR A 46 1.82 3.74 -6.32
C THR A 46 2.67 2.58 -6.85
N SER A 47 3.65 2.84 -7.71
CA SER A 47 4.62 1.84 -8.20
C SER A 47 5.43 1.17 -7.08
N CYS A 48 5.49 1.78 -5.88
CA CYS A 48 6.13 1.17 -4.73
C CYS A 48 5.41 -0.10 -4.23
N VAL A 49 4.14 -0.29 -4.62
CA VAL A 49 3.34 -1.49 -4.39
C VAL A 49 3.63 -2.49 -5.50
N THR A 50 4.55 -3.41 -5.25
CA THR A 50 4.94 -4.45 -6.21
C THR A 50 4.04 -5.69 -6.07
N ALA A 51 4.01 -6.53 -7.11
CA ALA A 51 3.29 -7.81 -7.08
C ALA A 51 3.80 -8.74 -5.97
N GLU A 52 5.11 -8.74 -5.71
CA GLU A 52 5.73 -9.51 -4.63
C GLU A 52 5.24 -9.07 -3.25
N LYS A 53 5.20 -7.75 -3.00
CA LYS A 53 4.66 -7.20 -1.76
C LYS A 53 3.18 -7.54 -1.60
N ALA A 54 2.39 -7.36 -2.66
CA ALA A 54 0.98 -7.69 -2.66
C ALA A 54 0.78 -9.17 -2.29
N TYR A 55 1.51 -10.09 -2.93
CA TYR A 55 1.48 -11.51 -2.58
C TYR A 55 1.80 -11.75 -1.10
N GLY A 56 2.85 -11.11 -0.58
CA GLY A 56 3.21 -11.15 0.84
C GLY A 56 2.09 -10.70 1.78
N TRP A 57 1.39 -9.61 1.45
CA TRP A 57 0.28 -9.09 2.25
C TRP A 57 -0.98 -9.97 2.20
N PHE A 58 -1.29 -10.55 1.04
CA PHE A 58 -2.36 -11.55 0.94
C PHE A 58 -2.03 -12.83 1.73
N LYS A 59 -0.76 -13.25 1.77
CA LYS A 59 -0.31 -14.35 2.63
C LYS A 59 -0.41 -13.98 4.11
N HIS A 60 0.08 -12.80 4.50
CA HIS A 60 0.03 -12.31 5.87
C HIS A 60 -1.41 -12.21 6.40
N ALA A 61 -2.34 -11.71 5.58
CA ALA A 61 -3.75 -11.62 5.92
C ALA A 61 -4.52 -12.95 5.83
N GLY A 62 -3.83 -14.08 5.57
CA GLY A 62 -4.42 -15.42 5.59
C GLY A 62 -5.31 -15.75 4.38
N TYR A 63 -5.08 -15.12 3.23
CA TYR A 63 -5.81 -15.42 1.98
C TYR A 63 -5.07 -16.43 1.10
N ILE A 64 -3.77 -16.59 1.32
CA ILE A 64 -2.91 -17.55 0.60
C ILE A 64 -2.29 -18.47 1.64
N PHE A 65 -2.42 -19.77 1.41
CA PHE A 65 -1.84 -20.83 2.21
C PHE A 65 -0.84 -21.59 1.35
N GLU A 66 0.32 -21.94 1.92
CA GLU A 66 1.32 -22.84 1.34
C GLU A 66 1.30 -24.17 2.10
#